data_AF-U1PG19-F1
#
_entry.id   AF-U1PG19-F1
#
_cell.length_a   1.000
_cell.length_b   1.000
_cell.length_c   1.000
_cell.angle_alpha   90.00
_cell.angle_beta   90.00
_cell.angle_gamma   90.00
#
_symmetry.space_group_name_H-M   'P 1'
#
loop_
_entity.id
_entity.type
_entity.pdbx_description
1 polymer ?
#
loop_
_entity_poly.entity_id
_entity_poly.type
_entity_poly.pdbx_seq_one_letter_code
_entity_poly.pdbx_strand_id
1 'polypeptide(L)'
;GECDDTHLGTEETTMCIDSETNANEDIVSSPSDTAKKEFKHCVGAHSQAYVELRAQAAHDEVFRKTITANERKLREELRACVDAGVATGAFDIDNADHTTEFLLTLIEGAIFRGATTGKIDTDALADILDENSGLPFIRTTYD
;
A
#
# COMPACT_ATOMS: atom_id res chain seq x y z
N GLY A 1 40.33 49.82 35.33
CA GLY A 1 39.77 48.52 34.95
C GLY A 1 38.86 48.79 33.79
N GLU A 2 39.24 48.49 32.54
CA GLU A 2 39.53 47.13 32.01
C GLU A 2 38.21 46.34 32.00
N CYS A 3 37.54 46.30 30.84
CA CYS A 3 37.41 45.12 29.96
C CYS A 3 36.11 44.33 30.30
N ASP A 4 35.39 43.66 29.41
CA ASP A 4 35.41 43.49 27.96
C ASP A 4 34.10 42.76 27.57
N ASP A 5 33.91 42.68 26.27
CA ASP A 5 32.87 42.14 25.40
C ASP A 5 32.26 40.74 25.64
N THR A 6 31.05 40.60 25.06
CA THR A 6 30.46 39.43 24.36
C THR A 6 30.06 38.17 25.15
N HIS A 7 28.81 37.70 24.98
CA HIS A 7 28.46 36.73 23.91
C HIS A 7 26.94 36.48 23.87
N LEU A 8 26.41 36.35 22.65
CA LEU A 8 25.03 35.96 22.36
C LEU A 8 24.75 34.54 22.90
N GLY A 9 23.72 34.39 23.71
CA GLY A 9 23.11 33.10 24.03
C GLY A 9 21.94 32.84 23.09
N THR A 10 22.20 32.19 21.96
CA THR A 10 21.16 31.50 21.19
C THR A 10 20.61 30.36 22.03
N GLU A 11 19.31 30.40 22.35
CA GLU A 11 18.58 29.25 22.88
C GLU A 11 18.47 28.20 21.77
N GLU A 12 19.47 27.32 21.70
CA GLU A 12 19.40 26.10 20.91
C GLU A 12 18.48 25.13 21.66
N THR A 13 17.24 25.01 21.20
CA THR A 13 16.32 23.96 21.64
C THR A 13 16.90 22.63 21.17
N THR A 14 17.53 21.90 22.09
CA THR A 14 17.95 20.52 21.92
C THR A 14 16.75 19.68 21.47
N MET A 15 16.76 19.27 20.22
CA MET A 15 15.87 18.25 19.68
C MET A 15 16.36 16.91 20.24
N CYS A 16 15.58 16.28 21.12
CA CYS A 16 15.86 14.91 21.56
C CYS A 16 15.68 13.98 20.35
N ILE A 17 16.80 13.51 19.78
CA ILE A 17 16.80 12.37 18.89
C ILE A 17 16.77 11.15 19.80
N ASP A 18 15.59 10.54 19.93
CA ASP A 18 15.46 9.20 20.50
C ASP A 18 16.15 8.23 19.54
N SER A 19 17.43 8.00 19.81
CA SER A 19 18.23 6.97 19.18
C SER A 19 17.81 5.64 19.78
N GLU A 20 16.68 5.10 19.32
CA GLU A 20 16.39 3.69 19.52
C GLU A 20 17.37 2.88 18.66
N THR A 21 18.44 2.50 19.34
CA THR A 21 19.30 1.40 18.95
C THR A 21 18.38 0.20 18.78
N ASN A 22 18.28 -0.35 17.58
CA ASN A 22 17.83 -1.73 17.48
C ASN A 22 18.77 -2.57 16.64
N ALA A 23 19.21 -3.62 17.32
CA ALA A 23 20.19 -4.57 16.87
C ALA A 23 19.68 -5.30 15.63
N ASN A 24 20.67 -5.76 14.88
CA ASN A 24 20.60 -6.63 13.74
C ASN A 24 19.76 -7.89 14.06
N GLU A 25 18.47 -7.87 13.76
CA GLU A 25 17.71 -9.10 13.52
C GLU A 25 17.71 -9.35 12.02
N ASP A 26 18.37 -10.43 11.61
CA ASP A 26 18.18 -11.06 10.30
C ASP A 26 16.70 -11.50 10.20
N ILE A 27 15.82 -10.55 9.88
CA ILE A 27 14.44 -10.86 9.55
C ILE A 27 14.47 -11.36 8.11
N VAL A 28 14.56 -12.69 7.96
CA VAL A 28 14.05 -13.37 6.77
C VAL A 28 12.55 -13.10 6.75
N SER A 29 12.17 -11.93 6.24
CA SER A 29 10.79 -11.51 6.06
C SER A 29 10.17 -12.48 5.07
N SER A 30 9.12 -13.18 5.47
CA SER A 30 8.36 -13.97 4.51
C SER A 30 7.78 -13.04 3.44
N PRO A 31 7.47 -13.55 2.24
CA PRO A 31 6.77 -12.76 1.23
C PRO A 31 5.47 -12.12 1.77
N SER A 32 4.81 -12.78 2.72
CA SER A 32 3.61 -12.29 3.42
C SER A 32 3.91 -11.09 4.33
N ASP A 33 5.00 -11.13 5.11
CA ASP A 33 5.36 -10.02 6.01
C ASP A 33 5.78 -8.77 5.23
N THR A 34 6.45 -8.97 4.09
CA THR A 34 6.80 -7.91 3.15
C THR A 34 5.54 -7.30 2.52
N ALA A 35 4.59 -8.12 2.07
CA ALA A 35 3.32 -7.66 1.50
C ALA A 35 2.49 -6.86 2.53
N LYS A 36 2.41 -7.33 3.78
CA LYS A 36 1.73 -6.63 4.88
C LYS A 36 2.34 -5.26 5.16
N LYS A 37 3.67 -5.14 5.14
CA LYS A 37 4.40 -3.88 5.36
C LYS A 37 4.16 -2.87 4.24
N GLU A 38 4.18 -3.32 2.99
CA GLU A 38 3.94 -2.47 1.81
C GLU A 38 2.48 -1.98 1.75
N PHE A 39 1.50 -2.85 2.08
CA PHE A 39 0.09 -2.47 2.10
C PHE A 39 -0.22 -1.37 3.11
N LYS A 40 0.48 -1.37 4.26
CA LYS A 40 0.32 -0.35 5.31
C LYS A 40 0.68 1.05 4.82
N HIS A 41 1.61 1.19 3.87
CA HIS A 41 1.99 2.50 3.28
C HIS A 41 1.00 3.01 2.23
N CYS A 42 0.19 2.14 1.63
CA CYS A 42 -0.91 2.55 0.75
C CYS A 42 -2.08 3.17 1.51
N VAL A 43 -2.16 2.97 2.83
CA VAL A 43 -3.26 3.40 3.70
C VAL A 43 -2.76 4.49 4.66
N GLY A 44 -2.48 5.68 4.13
CA GLY A 44 -1.98 6.84 4.87
C GLY A 44 -2.31 8.17 4.18
N ALA A 45 -1.55 9.25 4.41
CA ALA A 45 -1.77 10.57 3.78
C ALA A 45 -1.83 10.50 2.23
N HIS A 46 -1.14 9.55 1.62
CA HIS A 46 -1.19 9.28 0.17
C HIS A 46 -2.58 8.82 -0.31
N SER A 47 -3.34 8.10 0.52
CA SER A 47 -4.69 7.64 0.19
C SER A 47 -5.71 8.78 0.14
N GLN A 48 -5.57 9.78 1.03
CA GLN A 48 -6.43 10.96 1.05
C GLN A 48 -6.26 11.79 -0.21
N ALA A 49 -5.01 12.11 -0.57
CA ALA A 49 -4.71 12.83 -1.81
C ALA A 49 -5.21 12.07 -3.05
N TYR A 50 -5.05 10.74 -3.08
CA TYR A 50 -5.58 9.92 -4.18
C TYR A 50 -7.11 10.00 -4.30
N VAL A 51 -7.85 9.95 -3.19
CA VAL A 51 -9.30 10.08 -3.18
C VAL A 51 -9.76 11.47 -3.65
N GLU A 52 -9.08 12.53 -3.24
CA GLU A 52 -9.36 13.90 -3.71
C GLU A 52 -9.18 14.02 -5.23
N LEU A 53 -8.09 13.47 -5.78
CA LEU A 53 -7.86 13.45 -7.22
C LEU A 53 -8.93 12.66 -7.98
N ARG A 54 -9.38 11.52 -7.44
CA ARG A 54 -10.48 10.72 -8.01
C ARG A 54 -11.81 11.48 -7.97
N ALA A 55 -12.06 12.26 -6.92
CA ALA A 55 -13.24 13.12 -6.86
C ALA A 55 -13.23 14.19 -7.96
N GLN A 56 -12.07 14.79 -8.26
CA GLN A 56 -11.94 15.74 -9.38
C GLN A 56 -12.16 15.07 -10.75
N ALA A 57 -11.67 13.84 -10.93
CA ALA A 57 -11.83 13.09 -12.18
C ALA A 57 -13.31 12.85 -12.59
N ALA A 58 -14.24 12.87 -11.63
CA ALA A 58 -15.68 12.79 -11.92
C ALA A 58 -16.18 13.99 -12.73
N HIS A 59 -15.53 15.16 -12.59
CA HIS A 59 -15.97 16.42 -13.17
C HIS A 59 -14.98 17.04 -14.16
N ASP A 60 -13.72 16.60 -14.17
CA ASP A 60 -12.65 17.15 -14.99
C ASP A 60 -11.97 16.07 -15.86
N GLU A 61 -11.88 16.33 -17.17
CA GLU A 61 -11.35 15.38 -18.15
C GLU A 61 -9.84 15.15 -18.05
N VAL A 62 -9.06 16.15 -17.61
CA VAL A 62 -7.61 16.02 -17.43
C VAL A 62 -7.32 15.10 -16.27
N PHE A 63 -8.03 15.28 -15.16
CA PHE A 63 -7.95 14.36 -14.01
C PHE A 63 -8.44 12.97 -14.41
N ARG A 64 -9.56 12.86 -15.16
CA ARG A 64 -10.07 11.57 -15.64
C ARG A 64 -9.05 10.81 -16.49
N LYS A 65 -8.44 11.47 -17.49
CA LYS A 65 -7.40 10.85 -18.31
C LYS A 65 -6.21 10.37 -17.49
N THR A 66 -5.80 11.17 -16.50
CA THR A 66 -4.67 10.83 -15.63
C THR A 66 -5.00 9.61 -14.76
N ILE A 67 -6.16 9.60 -14.11
CA ILE A 67 -6.63 8.47 -13.29
C ILE A 67 -6.77 7.21 -14.14
N THR A 68 -7.42 7.28 -15.31
CA THR A 68 -7.57 6.13 -16.23
C THR A 68 -6.22 5.59 -16.71
N ALA A 69 -5.24 6.46 -16.99
CA ALA A 69 -3.91 6.02 -17.38
C ALA A 69 -3.18 5.31 -16.23
N ASN A 70 -3.33 5.78 -14.99
CA ASN A 70 -2.74 5.14 -13.82
C ASN A 70 -3.42 3.81 -13.49
N GLU A 71 -4.75 3.76 -13.52
CA GLU A 71 -5.53 2.54 -13.27
C GLU A 71 -5.18 1.45 -14.30
N ARG A 72 -5.02 1.83 -15.58
CA ARG A 72 -4.56 0.90 -16.61
C ARG A 72 -3.19 0.30 -16.31
N LYS A 73 -2.22 1.11 -15.88
CA LYS A 73 -0.89 0.62 -15.50
C LYS A 73 -0.96 -0.32 -14.29
N LEU A 74 -1.72 0.05 -13.26
CA LEU A 74 -1.91 -0.77 -12.08
C LEU A 74 -2.58 -2.11 -12.43
N ARG A 75 -3.58 -2.09 -13.32
CA ARG A 75 -4.21 -3.30 -13.85
C ARG A 75 -3.20 -4.19 -14.60
N GLU A 76 -2.36 -3.60 -15.46
CA GLU A 76 -1.34 -4.33 -16.22
C GLU A 76 -0.32 -5.00 -15.27
N GLU A 77 0.14 -4.31 -14.23
CA GLU A 77 1.04 -4.85 -13.21
C GLU A 77 0.38 -5.98 -12.41
N LEU A 78 -0.85 -5.76 -11.95
CA LEU A 78 -1.61 -6.76 -11.20
C LEU A 78 -1.89 -8.01 -12.04
N ARG A 79 -2.19 -7.83 -13.34
CA ARG A 79 -2.36 -8.93 -14.28
C ARG A 79 -1.07 -9.74 -14.43
N ALA A 80 0.08 -9.07 -14.55
CA ALA A 80 1.36 -9.75 -14.62
C ALA A 80 1.66 -10.58 -13.37
N CYS A 81 1.30 -10.09 -12.18
CA CYS A 81 1.42 -10.86 -10.93
C CYS A 81 0.51 -12.11 -10.93
N VAL A 82 -0.73 -11.96 -11.38
CA VAL A 82 -1.68 -13.07 -11.51
C VAL A 82 -1.15 -14.12 -12.50
N ASP A 83 -0.71 -13.70 -13.68
CA ASP A 83 -0.16 -14.59 -14.69
C ASP A 83 1.10 -15.32 -14.20
N ALA A 84 1.97 -14.64 -13.45
CA ALA A 84 3.16 -15.25 -12.86
C ALA A 84 2.79 -16.35 -11.85
N GLY A 85 1.81 -16.11 -10.99
CA GLY A 85 1.37 -17.12 -10.01
C GLY A 85 0.64 -18.30 -10.65
N VAL A 86 -0.11 -18.10 -11.74
CA VAL A 86 -0.68 -19.20 -12.54
C VAL A 86 0.43 -20.01 -13.20
N ALA A 87 1.43 -19.34 -13.79
CA ALA A 87 2.54 -20.02 -14.47
C ALA A 87 3.40 -20.88 -13.53
N THR A 88 3.55 -20.49 -12.26
CA THR A 88 4.27 -21.26 -11.25
C THR A 88 3.41 -22.33 -10.56
N GLY A 89 2.10 -22.39 -10.86
CA GLY A 89 1.16 -23.27 -10.17
C GLY A 89 0.80 -22.81 -8.76
N ALA A 90 1.21 -21.61 -8.34
CA ALA A 90 0.83 -21.03 -7.06
C ALA A 90 -0.66 -20.65 -7.02
N PHE A 91 -1.23 -20.27 -8.18
CA PHE A 91 -2.63 -19.91 -8.32
C PHE A 91 -3.34 -20.82 -9.34
N ASP A 92 -4.47 -21.40 -8.94
CA ASP A 92 -5.42 -22.14 -9.78
C ASP A 92 -6.60 -21.20 -10.12
N ILE A 93 -6.49 -20.48 -11.23
CA ILE A 93 -7.38 -19.37 -11.59
C ILE A 93 -8.17 -19.70 -12.86
N ASP A 94 -9.49 -19.67 -12.75
CA ASP A 94 -10.39 -19.93 -13.89
C ASP A 94 -10.28 -18.86 -14.99
N ASN A 95 -10.11 -17.58 -14.60
CA ASN A 95 -9.90 -16.50 -15.55
C ASN A 95 -9.07 -15.35 -14.91
N ALA A 96 -7.91 -15.07 -15.48
CA ALA A 96 -7.03 -14.10 -14.84
C ALA A 96 -7.53 -12.65 -15.00
N ASP A 97 -8.39 -12.33 -15.98
CA ASP A 97 -8.89 -10.97 -16.21
C ASP A 97 -9.93 -10.57 -15.16
N HIS A 98 -10.86 -11.46 -14.82
CA HIS A 98 -11.82 -11.12 -13.77
C HIS A 98 -11.17 -11.18 -12.38
N THR A 99 -10.17 -12.05 -12.15
CA THR A 99 -9.35 -11.98 -10.92
C THR A 99 -8.67 -10.62 -10.82
N THR A 100 -8.00 -10.15 -11.88
CA THR A 100 -7.34 -8.84 -11.87
C THR A 100 -8.34 -7.72 -11.61
N GLU A 101 -9.51 -7.74 -12.25
CA GLU A 101 -10.57 -6.75 -12.01
C GLU A 101 -11.05 -6.75 -10.56
N PHE A 102 -11.29 -7.93 -10.01
CA PHE A 102 -11.71 -8.11 -8.62
C PHE A 102 -10.67 -7.55 -7.64
N LEU A 103 -9.41 -7.94 -7.81
CA LEU A 103 -8.32 -7.50 -6.96
C LEU A 103 -8.12 -5.98 -7.05
N LEU A 104 -8.16 -5.40 -8.26
CA LEU A 104 -8.08 -3.95 -8.45
C LEU A 104 -9.21 -3.23 -7.70
N THR A 105 -10.45 -3.71 -7.87
CA THR A 105 -11.62 -3.16 -7.19
C THR A 105 -11.48 -3.23 -5.67
N LEU A 106 -11.00 -4.36 -5.15
CA LEU A 106 -10.79 -4.57 -3.72
C LEU A 106 -9.73 -3.60 -3.16
N ILE A 107 -8.60 -3.45 -3.85
CA ILE A 107 -7.52 -2.52 -3.49
C ILE A 107 -8.02 -1.09 -3.48
N GLU A 108 -8.73 -0.65 -4.53
CA GLU A 108 -9.27 0.70 -4.60
C GLU A 108 -10.32 0.96 -3.50
N GLY A 109 -11.15 -0.04 -3.18
CA GLY A 109 -12.09 0.04 -2.07
C GLY A 109 -11.38 0.15 -0.71
N ALA A 110 -10.28 -0.59 -0.51
CA ALA A 110 -9.45 -0.50 0.67
C ALA A 110 -8.81 0.90 0.81
N ILE A 111 -8.22 1.44 -0.26
CA ILE A 111 -7.65 2.80 -0.29
C ILE A 111 -8.72 3.83 0.05
N PHE A 112 -9.91 3.73 -0.56
CA PHE A 112 -11.01 4.66 -0.32
C PHE A 112 -11.51 4.62 1.13
N ARG A 113 -11.74 3.42 1.67
CA ARG A 113 -12.16 3.24 3.07
C ARG A 113 -11.08 3.72 4.03
N GLY A 114 -9.82 3.44 3.75
CA GLY A 114 -8.68 3.92 4.53
C GLY A 114 -8.63 5.43 4.62
N ALA A 115 -8.73 6.11 3.48
CA ALA A 115 -8.73 7.57 3.39
C ALA A 115 -9.90 8.22 4.13
N THR A 116 -11.09 7.60 4.07
CA THR A 116 -12.35 8.21 4.58
C THR A 116 -12.69 7.83 6.01
N THR A 117 -12.15 6.72 6.53
CA THR A 117 -12.45 6.24 7.89
C THR A 117 -11.23 6.20 8.81
N GLY A 118 -10.03 6.46 8.27
CA GLY A 118 -8.76 6.51 9.00
C GLY A 118 -8.20 5.14 9.40
N LYS A 119 -8.96 4.05 9.19
CA LYS A 119 -8.51 2.69 9.44
C LYS A 119 -9.28 1.68 8.60
N ILE A 120 -8.61 0.64 8.15
CA ILE A 120 -9.23 -0.57 7.61
C ILE A 120 -8.62 -1.77 8.31
N ASP A 121 -9.38 -2.86 8.39
CA ASP A 121 -8.87 -4.14 8.86
C ASP A 121 -8.19 -4.85 7.69
N THR A 122 -6.89 -4.56 7.50
CA THR A 122 -6.10 -5.18 6.43
C THR A 122 -5.86 -6.65 6.68
N ASP A 123 -5.84 -7.07 7.95
CA ASP A 123 -5.61 -8.46 8.32
C ASP A 123 -6.83 -9.29 7.94
N ALA A 124 -8.06 -8.83 8.24
CA ALA A 124 -9.27 -9.51 7.77
C ALA A 124 -9.37 -9.58 6.24
N LEU A 125 -8.84 -8.58 5.51
CA LEU A 125 -8.78 -8.62 4.04
C LEU A 125 -7.75 -9.63 3.54
N ALA A 126 -6.58 -9.71 4.18
CA ALA A 126 -5.56 -10.70 3.87
C ALA A 126 -6.04 -12.11 4.21
N ASP A 127 -6.67 -12.30 5.37
CA ASP A 127 -7.25 -13.56 5.81
C ASP A 127 -8.33 -14.02 4.83
N ILE A 128 -9.18 -13.13 4.29
CA ILE A 128 -10.13 -13.52 3.23
C ILE A 128 -9.40 -14.01 1.97
N LEU A 129 -8.29 -13.38 1.58
CA LEU A 129 -7.52 -13.80 0.41
C LEU A 129 -6.78 -15.12 0.65
N ASP A 130 -6.31 -15.36 1.88
CA ASP A 130 -5.60 -16.58 2.29
C ASP A 130 -6.59 -17.75 2.54
N GLU A 131 -7.62 -17.53 3.37
CA GLU A 131 -8.66 -18.51 3.73
C GLU A 131 -9.64 -18.81 2.59
N ASN A 132 -9.93 -17.82 1.73
CA ASN A 132 -10.68 -18.04 0.48
C ASN A 132 -9.75 -18.12 -0.73
N SER A 133 -8.85 -19.11 -0.68
CA SER A 133 -8.45 -19.93 -1.84
C SER A 133 -9.67 -20.65 -2.52
N GLY A 134 -10.86 -20.05 -2.42
CA GLY A 134 -12.16 -20.60 -2.72
C GLY A 134 -13.20 -19.52 -3.04
N LEU A 135 -12.78 -18.25 -3.21
CA LEU A 135 -13.49 -17.39 -4.16
C LEU A 135 -13.51 -18.15 -5.49
N PRO A 136 -14.60 -18.10 -6.28
CA PRO A 136 -14.76 -18.94 -7.48
C PRO A 136 -13.71 -18.70 -8.58
N PHE A 137 -12.67 -17.91 -8.32
CA PHE A 137 -11.65 -17.47 -9.25
C PHE A 137 -10.22 -17.80 -8.88
N ILE A 138 -9.89 -18.20 -7.64
CA ILE A 138 -8.52 -18.58 -7.27
C ILE A 138 -8.58 -19.73 -6.26
N ARG A 139 -8.31 -20.96 -6.71
CA ARG A 139 -7.92 -22.08 -5.88
C ARG A 139 -6.41 -22.05 -5.66
N THR A 140 -5.92 -22.55 -4.54
CA THR A 140 -4.49 -22.76 -4.34
C THR A 140 -4.26 -24.26 -4.26
N THR A 141 -3.23 -24.76 -4.94
CA THR A 141 -2.80 -26.15 -4.79
C THR A 141 -1.64 -26.18 -3.83
N TYR A 142 -1.90 -26.60 -2.59
CA TYR A 142 -0.86 -27.04 -1.67
C TYR A 142 -0.72 -28.56 -1.78
N ASP A 143 0.50 -29.03 -2.06
CA ASP A 143 0.93 -30.43 -1.88
C ASP A 143 1.30 -30.69 -0.41
#